data_AF-A0A913YRE1-F1
#
_entry.id   AF-A0A913YRE1-F1
#
_cell.length_a   1.000
_cell.length_b   1.000
_cell.length_c   1.000
_cell.angle_alpha   90.00
_cell.angle_beta   90.00
_cell.angle_gamma   90.00
#
_symmetry.space_group_name_H-M   'P 1'
#
loop_
_entity.id
_entity.type
_entity.pdbx_description
1 polymer ?
#
loop_
_entity_poly.entity_id
_entity_poly.type
_entity_poly.pdbx_seq_one_letter_code
_entity_poly.pdbx_strand_id
1 'polypeptide(L)'
;MFGCSIIDKLIYCRFVRFKLANSMSLWYHLAKKGSDPLFAGHSCKEIKDLGESRGDREYWIDPGNTGQPFTVYCDMTTDGGGWTLITRAQLPTTAPQSVVLENEYKSLASYTNYRQRIRLAALKNLRNDMGFHQLRFRCRKKSINRTIHIMTTNNTAGHKVLDHFLVKATWPTACNSFERLQDDTSILARNCLKWGYNGGKEVNRWGKSSNYGSTRLYSTSMLWEEKYYFSIQKYNCDDYTGVTYGSLNVGDIWEIFIR
;
A
#
# COMPACT_ATOMS: atom_id res chain seq x y z
N MET A 1 1.98 40.78 48.06
CA MET A 1 3.01 41.80 47.81
C MET A 1 4.37 41.11 47.87
N PHE A 2 5.10 41.09 46.75
CA PHE A 2 6.42 40.47 46.66
C PHE A 2 7.47 41.49 47.12
N GLY A 3 8.26 41.15 48.14
CA GLY A 3 9.34 42.01 48.63
C GLY A 3 10.66 41.65 47.95
N CYS A 4 11.32 42.64 47.35
CA CYS A 4 12.71 42.56 46.94
C CYS A 4 13.51 43.39 47.97
N SER A 5 14.59 42.85 48.54
CA SER A 5 15.43 43.53 49.52
C SER A 5 16.74 43.99 48.86
N ILE A 6 17.23 45.16 49.28
CA ILE A 6 18.49 45.74 48.81
C ILE A 6 19.53 45.57 49.91
N ILE A 7 20.62 44.88 49.59
CA ILE A 7 21.83 44.79 50.43
C ILE A 7 23.00 45.16 49.51
N ASP A 8 23.89 46.05 49.95
CA ASP A 8 25.11 46.47 49.24
C ASP A 8 24.94 46.78 47.75
N LYS A 9 23.93 47.59 47.42
CA LYS A 9 23.63 48.05 46.04
C LYS A 9 23.33 46.93 45.03
N LEU A 10 22.97 45.73 45.48
CA LEU A 10 22.50 44.63 44.63
C LEU A 10 21.04 44.30 44.94
N ILE A 11 20.23 44.16 43.89
CA ILE A 11 18.81 43.79 43.97
C ILE A 11 18.72 42.25 43.94
N TYR A 12 18.32 41.62 45.05
CA TYR A 12 18.08 40.18 45.11
C TYR A 12 16.58 39.90 44.97
N CYS A 13 16.16 39.51 43.76
CA CYS A 13 14.80 39.05 43.51
C CYS A 13 14.78 37.52 43.37
N ARG A 14 13.81 36.88 44.02
CA ARG A 14 13.62 35.42 44.06
C ARG A 14 13.34 34.92 42.64
N PHE A 15 14.34 34.33 41.98
CA PHE A 15 14.14 33.71 40.66
C PHE A 15 13.18 32.53 40.79
N VAL A 16 12.08 32.57 40.05
CA VAL A 16 11.31 31.37 39.73
C VAL A 16 12.22 30.48 38.91
N ARG A 17 12.65 29.34 39.46
CA ARG A 17 13.29 28.27 38.69
C ARG A 17 12.26 27.74 37.69
N PHE A 18 12.31 28.20 36.44
CA PHE A 18 11.80 27.39 35.33
C PHE A 18 12.83 26.27 35.11
N LYS A 19 12.46 25.03 35.45
CA LYS A 19 13.17 23.86 34.92
C LYS A 19 13.05 23.94 33.40
N LEU A 20 14.16 24.17 32.71
CA LEU A 20 14.26 23.85 31.29
C LEU A 20 13.95 22.35 31.19
N ALA A 21 12.74 22.01 30.74
CA ALA A 21 12.47 20.65 30.33
C ALA A 21 13.48 20.31 29.23
N ASN A 22 14.17 19.18 29.39
CA ASN A 22 15.22 18.76 28.46
C ASN A 22 14.63 18.76 27.04
N SER A 23 15.35 19.26 26.02
CA SER A 23 14.85 19.31 24.63
C SER A 23 14.19 17.99 24.23
N MET A 24 14.82 16.88 24.58
CA MET A 24 14.35 15.52 24.36
C MET A 24 12.96 15.20 24.96
N SER A 25 12.59 15.75 26.13
CA SER A 25 11.26 15.52 26.73
C SER A 25 10.17 16.37 26.07
N LEU A 26 10.50 17.58 25.60
CA LEU A 26 9.56 18.41 24.84
C LEU A 26 9.27 17.81 23.46
N TRP A 27 10.32 17.29 22.79
CA TRP A 27 10.18 16.59 21.52
C TRP A 27 9.29 15.35 21.63
N TYR A 28 9.39 14.60 22.74
CA TYR A 28 8.58 13.39 22.96
C TYR A 28 7.08 13.67 23.03
N HIS A 29 6.68 14.83 23.54
CA HIS A 29 5.27 15.23 23.64
C HIS A 29 4.70 15.85 22.36
N LEU A 30 5.54 16.19 21.38
CA LEU A 30 5.14 16.85 20.12
C LEU A 30 5.28 15.95 18.89
N ALA A 31 5.98 14.82 19.01
CA ALA A 31 6.20 13.89 17.90
C ALA A 31 4.90 13.16 17.54
N LYS A 32 4.57 13.20 16.24
CA LYS A 32 3.38 12.55 15.69
C LYS A 32 3.64 11.06 15.44
N LYS A 33 2.60 10.23 15.57
CA LYS A 33 2.71 8.81 15.20
C LYS A 33 3.16 8.66 13.74
N GLY A 34 4.13 7.79 13.51
CA GLY A 34 4.78 7.56 12.22
C GLY A 34 5.78 8.62 11.76
N SER A 35 6.11 9.62 12.60
CA SER A 35 7.08 10.66 12.21
C SER A 35 8.54 10.25 12.33
N ASP A 36 8.84 9.30 13.21
CA ASP A 36 10.18 8.91 13.65
C ASP A 36 10.15 7.44 14.12
N PRO A 37 11.25 6.67 14.05
CA PRO A 37 11.28 5.29 14.51
C PRO A 37 10.78 5.09 15.95
N LEU A 38 11.09 6.00 16.89
CA LEU A 38 10.62 5.91 18.28
C LEU A 38 9.10 6.11 18.41
N PHE A 39 8.47 6.72 17.42
CA PHE A 39 7.04 6.99 17.37
C PHE A 39 6.38 6.26 16.20
N ALA A 40 6.92 5.12 15.76
CA ALA A 40 6.38 4.36 14.65
C ALA A 40 4.90 3.97 14.89
N GLY A 41 4.10 4.04 13.84
CA GLY A 41 2.73 3.53 13.84
C GLY A 41 2.69 2.01 13.75
N HIS A 42 1.60 1.37 14.17
CA HIS A 42 1.32 -0.03 13.82
C HIS A 42 1.13 -0.20 12.31
N SER A 43 0.44 0.75 11.68
CA SER A 43 0.16 0.77 10.24
C SER A 43 -0.13 2.18 9.73
N CYS A 44 -0.14 2.38 8.41
CA CYS A 44 -0.65 3.63 7.82
C CYS A 44 -2.10 3.91 8.25
N LYS A 45 -2.92 2.86 8.44
CA LYS A 45 -4.31 2.97 8.88
C LYS A 45 -4.40 3.50 10.32
N GLU A 46 -3.61 2.96 11.24
CA GLU A 46 -3.58 3.45 12.63
C GLU A 46 -3.18 4.94 12.68
N ILE A 47 -2.11 5.32 11.96
CA ILE A 47 -1.66 6.72 11.89
C ILE A 47 -2.77 7.62 11.36
N LYS A 48 -3.52 7.16 10.34
CA LYS A 48 -4.64 7.91 9.78
C LYS A 48 -5.80 8.05 10.78
N ASP A 49 -6.16 6.97 11.45
CA ASP A 49 -7.28 6.93 12.41
C ASP A 49 -7.02 7.78 13.65
N LEU A 50 -5.77 7.89 14.08
CA LEU A 50 -5.35 8.77 15.17
C LEU A 50 -5.34 10.26 14.80
N GLY A 51 -5.62 10.63 13.54
CA GLY A 51 -5.55 12.01 13.07
C GLY A 51 -4.11 12.55 12.94
N GLU A 52 -3.12 11.67 13.00
CA GLU A 52 -1.69 12.03 12.97
C GLU A 52 -1.12 12.11 11.54
N SER A 53 -1.99 11.98 10.55
CA SER A 53 -1.62 12.10 9.15
C SER A 53 -1.01 13.47 8.82
N ARG A 54 0.05 13.42 8.02
CA ARG A 54 0.76 14.54 7.40
C ARG A 54 0.60 14.52 5.86
N GLY A 55 -0.44 13.86 5.36
CA GLY A 55 -0.68 13.62 3.93
C GLY A 55 0.07 12.42 3.35
N ASP A 56 0.03 12.25 2.03
CA ASP A 56 0.65 11.12 1.34
C ASP A 56 2.17 11.26 1.34
N ARG A 57 2.87 10.31 1.97
CA ARG A 57 4.34 10.32 2.12
C ARG A 57 4.84 9.06 2.82
N GLU A 58 6.13 9.03 3.09
CA GLU A 58 6.74 8.04 3.97
C GLU A 58 6.39 8.24 5.45
N TYR A 59 6.13 7.13 6.14
CA TYR A 59 5.93 7.04 7.58
C TYR A 59 6.71 5.86 8.15
N TRP A 60 7.07 5.97 9.42
CA TRP A 60 7.62 4.86 10.19
C TRP A 60 6.50 3.96 10.72
N ILE A 61 6.63 2.64 10.51
CA ILE A 61 5.74 1.65 11.08
C ILE A 61 6.50 0.50 11.75
N ASP A 62 5.88 -0.14 12.74
CA ASP A 62 6.32 -1.37 13.39
C ASP A 62 5.13 -2.31 13.61
N PRO A 63 4.66 -3.01 12.55
CA PRO A 63 3.47 -3.87 12.63
C PRO A 63 3.62 -5.01 13.64
N GLY A 64 4.83 -5.52 13.84
CA GLY A 64 5.06 -6.62 14.77
C GLY A 64 5.28 -6.17 16.22
N ASN A 65 5.28 -4.86 16.49
CA ASN A 65 5.66 -4.27 17.78
C ASN A 65 6.99 -4.86 18.31
N THR A 66 7.97 -4.98 17.40
CA THR A 66 9.25 -5.66 17.67
C THR A 66 10.33 -4.72 18.18
N GLY A 67 10.08 -3.41 18.15
CA GLY A 67 11.08 -2.38 18.38
C GLY A 67 12.03 -2.18 17.19
N GLN A 68 11.69 -2.73 16.02
CA GLN A 68 12.47 -2.61 14.78
C GLN A 68 11.63 -1.95 13.67
N PRO A 69 11.31 -0.65 13.82
CA PRO A 69 10.50 0.08 12.87
C PRO A 69 11.22 0.27 11.53
N PHE A 70 10.44 0.42 10.46
CA PHE A 70 10.92 0.70 9.11
C PHE A 70 9.97 1.67 8.40
N THR A 71 10.43 2.29 7.31
CA THR A 71 9.61 3.22 6.55
C THR A 71 8.73 2.50 5.53
N VAL A 72 7.56 3.07 5.28
CA VAL A 72 6.66 2.68 4.17
C VAL A 72 6.05 3.93 3.55
N TYR A 73 5.70 3.85 2.27
CA TYR A 73 4.86 4.88 1.65
C TYR A 73 3.39 4.66 2.03
N CYS A 74 2.78 5.67 2.65
CA CYS A 74 1.36 5.70 2.96
C CYS A 74 0.62 6.65 2.01
N ASP A 75 -0.46 6.16 1.41
CA ASP A 75 -1.49 7.00 0.81
C ASP A 75 -2.56 7.28 1.88
N MET A 76 -2.61 8.54 2.30
CA MET A 76 -3.45 9.07 3.35
C MET A 76 -4.65 9.85 2.81
N THR A 77 -4.86 9.88 1.50
CA THR A 77 -5.84 10.75 0.84
C THR A 77 -6.92 9.94 0.12
N THR A 78 -6.53 8.96 -0.68
CA THR A 78 -7.45 8.23 -1.55
C THR A 78 -8.37 7.32 -0.73
N ASP A 79 -9.68 7.38 -0.98
CA ASP A 79 -10.70 6.59 -0.28
C ASP A 79 -10.58 6.73 1.26
N GLY A 80 -10.39 7.94 1.76
CA GLY A 80 -10.21 8.19 3.19
C GLY A 80 -8.84 7.80 3.75
N GLY A 81 -7.92 7.30 2.92
CA GLY A 81 -6.51 7.10 3.29
C GLY A 81 -6.23 5.88 4.16
N GLY A 82 -5.03 5.86 4.75
CA GLY A 82 -4.54 4.76 5.59
C GLY A 82 -4.00 3.57 4.80
N TRP A 83 -3.73 3.74 3.51
CA TRP A 83 -3.25 2.69 2.62
C TRP A 83 -1.73 2.55 2.70
N THR A 84 -1.24 1.36 3.02
CA THR A 84 0.19 1.02 2.94
C THR A 84 0.51 0.49 1.55
N LEU A 85 1.46 1.11 0.84
CA LEU A 85 1.93 0.62 -0.46
C LEU A 85 2.75 -0.67 -0.27
N ILE A 86 2.36 -1.77 -0.93
CA ILE A 86 3.13 -3.03 -0.86
C ILE A 86 3.96 -3.33 -2.10
N THR A 87 3.62 -2.71 -3.21
CA THR A 87 4.35 -2.88 -4.47
C THR A 87 4.09 -1.68 -5.36
N ARG A 88 5.15 -1.11 -5.93
CA ARG A 88 5.08 -0.13 -7.00
C ARG A 88 6.03 -0.54 -8.12
N ALA A 89 5.53 -0.52 -9.34
CA ALA A 89 6.35 -0.57 -10.53
C ALA A 89 6.03 0.67 -11.36
N GLN A 90 6.81 1.73 -11.15
CA GLN A 90 6.83 2.89 -12.03
C GLN A 90 8.02 2.73 -12.97
N LEU A 91 7.76 2.53 -14.27
CA LEU A 91 8.79 2.08 -15.19
C LEU A 91 9.78 3.21 -15.52
N PRO A 92 11.09 3.03 -15.28
CA PRO A 92 12.10 3.99 -15.73
C PRO A 92 12.54 3.75 -17.17
N THR A 93 12.18 2.59 -17.76
CA THR A 93 12.55 2.18 -19.12
C THR A 93 11.35 1.51 -19.81
N THR A 94 11.41 1.37 -21.14
CA THR A 94 10.43 0.60 -21.92
C THR A 94 10.73 -0.90 -21.96
N ALA A 95 11.92 -1.31 -21.49
CA ALA A 95 12.39 -2.69 -21.42
C ALA A 95 12.78 -3.01 -19.96
N PRO A 96 11.80 -3.34 -19.09
CA PRO A 96 12.04 -3.54 -17.66
C PRO A 96 12.90 -4.79 -17.39
N GLN A 97 13.75 -4.68 -16.37
CA GLN A 97 14.57 -5.80 -15.91
C GLN A 97 13.76 -6.83 -15.10
N SER A 98 14.36 -8.00 -14.90
CA SER A 98 13.79 -9.09 -14.10
C SER A 98 13.44 -8.65 -12.67
N VAL A 99 12.31 -9.15 -12.18
CA VAL A 99 11.80 -8.93 -10.82
C VAL A 99 12.79 -9.44 -9.77
N VAL A 100 12.90 -8.73 -8.65
CA VAL A 100 13.61 -9.15 -7.43
C VAL A 100 12.58 -9.55 -6.38
N LEU A 101 12.71 -10.77 -5.85
CA LEU A 101 11.77 -11.31 -4.85
C LEU A 101 12.34 -11.16 -3.44
N GLU A 102 11.67 -10.36 -2.63
CA GLU A 102 12.08 -10.09 -1.25
C GLU A 102 11.44 -11.07 -0.26
N ASN A 103 12.23 -11.48 0.72
CA ASN A 103 11.83 -12.45 1.75
C ASN A 103 11.14 -11.84 2.95
N GLU A 104 11.34 -10.55 3.19
CA GLU A 104 10.85 -9.84 4.36
C GLU A 104 10.01 -8.65 3.96
N TYR A 105 8.93 -8.40 4.69
CA TYR A 105 8.09 -7.23 4.43
C TYR A 105 8.79 -5.91 4.81
N LYS A 106 9.88 -5.93 5.58
CA LYS A 106 10.69 -4.72 5.85
C LYS A 106 11.28 -4.11 4.58
N SER A 107 11.41 -4.93 3.53
CA SER A 107 11.81 -4.45 2.20
C SER A 107 10.85 -3.39 1.63
N LEU A 108 9.65 -3.20 2.18
CA LEU A 108 8.74 -2.11 1.81
C LEU A 108 9.37 -0.70 1.92
N ALA A 109 10.42 -0.54 2.72
CA ALA A 109 11.22 0.70 2.75
C ALA A 109 11.82 1.05 1.38
N SER A 110 12.06 0.05 0.53
CA SER A 110 12.61 0.20 -0.83
C SER A 110 11.52 0.35 -1.91
N TYR A 111 10.34 0.89 -1.58
CA TYR A 111 9.17 0.97 -2.49
C TYR A 111 9.41 1.68 -3.84
N THR A 112 10.48 2.46 -3.97
CA THR A 112 10.91 3.11 -5.23
C THR A 112 11.58 2.13 -6.20
N ASN A 113 12.04 0.97 -5.72
CA ASN A 113 12.57 -0.09 -6.55
C ASN A 113 11.45 -0.77 -7.33
N TYR A 114 11.26 -0.35 -8.59
CA TYR A 114 10.20 -0.84 -9.47
C TYR A 114 10.24 -2.37 -9.73
N ARG A 115 11.40 -3.02 -9.52
CA ARG A 115 11.62 -4.46 -9.73
C ARG A 115 11.21 -5.30 -8.52
N GLN A 116 11.04 -4.69 -7.35
CA GLN A 116 10.81 -5.39 -6.10
C GLN A 116 9.41 -6.00 -6.04
N ARG A 117 9.31 -7.26 -5.62
CA ARG A 117 8.05 -7.89 -5.22
C ARG A 117 8.28 -8.65 -3.92
N ILE A 118 7.33 -8.57 -3.01
CA ILE A 118 7.42 -9.28 -1.73
C ILE A 118 6.87 -10.68 -1.90
N ARG A 119 7.59 -11.70 -1.42
CA ARG A 119 7.11 -13.08 -1.47
C ARG A 119 5.84 -13.23 -0.65
N LEU A 120 4.99 -14.17 -1.08
CA LEU A 120 3.74 -14.49 -0.39
C LEU A 120 3.93 -14.77 1.11
N ALA A 121 5.02 -15.45 1.50
CA ALA A 121 5.32 -15.72 2.90
C ALA A 121 5.51 -14.42 3.71
N ALA A 122 6.24 -13.44 3.19
CA ALA A 122 6.37 -12.14 3.85
C ALA A 122 5.05 -11.37 3.91
N LEU A 123 4.23 -11.40 2.85
CA LEU A 123 2.91 -10.77 2.90
C LEU A 123 1.96 -11.45 3.90
N LYS A 124 2.07 -12.77 4.08
CA LYS A 124 1.36 -13.50 5.14
C LYS A 124 1.78 -13.01 6.53
N ASN A 125 3.08 -12.90 6.78
CA ASN A 125 3.61 -12.38 8.04
C ASN A 125 3.13 -10.95 8.27
N LEU A 126 3.23 -10.09 7.25
CA LEU A 126 2.72 -8.72 7.34
C LEU A 126 1.22 -8.68 7.67
N ARG A 127 0.41 -9.58 7.10
CA ARG A 127 -1.03 -9.64 7.40
C ARG A 127 -1.28 -10.05 8.85
N ASN A 128 -0.52 -11.01 9.37
CA ASN A 128 -0.63 -11.45 10.75
C ASN A 128 -0.25 -10.34 11.73
N ASP A 129 0.85 -9.64 11.44
CA ASP A 129 1.38 -8.59 12.31
C ASP A 129 0.50 -7.32 12.22
N MET A 130 0.19 -6.86 11.00
CA MET A 130 -0.54 -5.61 10.77
C MET A 130 -2.07 -5.73 10.90
N GLY A 131 -2.66 -6.89 10.57
CA GLY A 131 -4.11 -7.12 10.64
C GLY A 131 -4.94 -6.54 9.50
N PHE A 132 -4.34 -6.21 8.35
CA PHE A 132 -5.06 -5.59 7.22
C PHE A 132 -6.06 -6.55 6.54
N HIS A 133 -7.12 -5.97 5.98
CA HIS A 133 -8.25 -6.73 5.42
C HIS A 133 -8.81 -6.19 4.08
N GLN A 134 -8.18 -5.18 3.48
CA GLN A 134 -8.46 -4.72 2.13
C GLN A 134 -7.21 -4.73 1.23
N LEU A 135 -7.44 -4.93 -0.06
CA LEU A 135 -6.47 -4.74 -1.14
C LEU A 135 -6.96 -3.63 -2.05
N ARG A 136 -6.02 -2.83 -2.57
CA ARG A 136 -6.31 -1.86 -3.63
C ARG A 136 -5.29 -2.00 -4.74
N PHE A 137 -5.77 -2.01 -5.96
CA PHE A 137 -4.99 -2.18 -7.17
C PHE A 137 -5.09 -0.93 -8.01
N ARG A 138 -3.96 -0.47 -8.51
CA ARG A 138 -3.91 0.63 -9.47
C ARG A 138 -2.95 0.30 -10.58
N CYS A 139 -3.29 0.64 -11.82
CA CYS A 139 -2.31 0.72 -12.88
C CYS A 139 -2.74 1.75 -13.91
N ARG A 140 -1.76 2.25 -14.67
CA ARG A 140 -1.98 3.18 -15.78
C ARG A 140 -0.91 3.02 -16.83
N LYS A 141 -1.35 2.89 -18.08
CA LYS A 141 -0.50 2.91 -19.26
C LYS A 141 -0.79 4.12 -20.13
N LYS A 142 0.25 4.84 -20.53
CA LYS A 142 0.17 6.03 -21.38
C LYS A 142 -0.35 5.70 -22.78
N SER A 143 0.11 4.59 -23.37
CA SER A 143 -0.22 4.17 -24.74
C SER A 143 -1.71 4.02 -25.03
N ILE A 144 -2.50 3.65 -24.03
CA ILE A 144 -3.95 3.42 -24.16
C ILE A 144 -4.78 4.38 -23.30
N ASN A 145 -4.12 5.26 -22.55
CA ASN A 145 -4.76 6.25 -21.70
C ASN A 145 -5.82 5.68 -20.73
N ARG A 146 -5.68 4.43 -20.26
CA ARG A 146 -6.61 3.79 -19.30
C ARG A 146 -6.01 3.62 -17.91
N THR A 147 -6.88 3.57 -16.92
CA THR A 147 -6.57 3.39 -15.50
C THR A 147 -7.42 2.25 -14.94
N ILE A 148 -6.80 1.23 -14.36
CA ILE A 148 -7.47 0.39 -13.37
C ILE A 148 -7.23 1.05 -12.02
N HIS A 149 -8.29 1.32 -11.26
CA HIS A 149 -8.18 1.73 -9.87
C HIS A 149 -9.35 1.17 -9.07
N ILE A 150 -9.12 0.04 -8.40
CA ILE A 150 -10.17 -0.68 -7.68
C ILE A 150 -9.69 -1.07 -6.29
N MET A 151 -10.62 -1.24 -5.37
CA MET A 151 -10.35 -1.78 -4.03
C MET A 151 -11.33 -2.89 -3.68
N THR A 152 -10.90 -3.88 -2.89
CA THR A 152 -11.79 -4.91 -2.38
C THR A 152 -12.77 -4.32 -1.36
N THR A 153 -14.01 -4.79 -1.37
CA THR A 153 -15.02 -4.41 -0.39
C THR A 153 -14.58 -4.80 1.03
N ASN A 154 -14.94 -4.00 2.03
CA ASN A 154 -14.65 -4.35 3.43
C ASN A 154 -15.73 -5.24 4.04
N ASN A 155 -15.95 -6.40 3.44
CA ASN A 155 -16.94 -7.39 3.87
C ASN A 155 -16.44 -8.80 3.55
N THR A 156 -17.25 -9.82 3.85
CA THR A 156 -16.92 -11.23 3.59
C THR A 156 -16.50 -11.51 2.15
N ALA A 157 -17.08 -10.81 1.16
CA ALA A 157 -16.72 -11.01 -0.24
C ALA A 157 -15.30 -10.53 -0.54
N GLY A 158 -14.92 -9.33 -0.09
CA GLY A 158 -13.57 -8.81 -0.26
C GLY A 158 -12.53 -9.55 0.58
N HIS A 159 -12.87 -9.96 1.80
CA HIS A 159 -11.96 -10.78 2.65
C HIS A 159 -11.60 -12.11 1.97
N LYS A 160 -12.54 -12.75 1.27
CA LYS A 160 -12.25 -13.94 0.46
C LYS A 160 -11.24 -13.67 -0.66
N VAL A 161 -11.19 -12.45 -1.21
CA VAL A 161 -10.18 -12.04 -2.20
C VAL A 161 -8.79 -11.96 -1.55
N LEU A 162 -8.70 -11.43 -0.34
CA LEU A 162 -7.43 -11.44 0.41
C LEU A 162 -6.99 -12.85 0.71
N ASP A 163 -7.88 -13.73 1.15
CA ASP A 163 -7.54 -15.13 1.43
C ASP A 163 -7.06 -15.85 0.17
N HIS A 164 -7.69 -15.56 -0.98
CA HIS A 164 -7.27 -16.08 -2.27
C HIS A 164 -5.82 -15.74 -2.58
N PHE A 165 -5.45 -14.47 -2.48
CA PHE A 165 -4.09 -14.02 -2.80
C PHE A 165 -3.08 -14.39 -1.72
N LEU A 166 -3.46 -14.24 -0.46
CA LEU A 166 -2.53 -14.23 0.66
C LEU A 166 -2.50 -15.54 1.45
N VAL A 167 -3.56 -16.35 1.46
CA VAL A 167 -3.63 -17.58 2.28
C VAL A 167 -3.55 -18.83 1.41
N LYS A 168 -4.58 -19.06 0.59
CA LYS A 168 -4.76 -20.22 -0.27
C LYS A 168 -5.58 -19.83 -1.49
N ALA A 169 -5.24 -20.35 -2.67
CA ALA A 169 -6.02 -20.09 -3.87
C ALA A 169 -7.44 -20.69 -3.76
N THR A 170 -8.43 -19.85 -3.46
CA THR A 170 -9.86 -20.22 -3.34
C THR A 170 -10.74 -19.77 -4.51
N TRP A 171 -10.20 -18.93 -5.40
CA TRP A 171 -10.85 -18.45 -6.61
C TRP A 171 -12.25 -17.84 -6.35
N PRO A 172 -12.33 -16.73 -5.59
CA PRO A 172 -13.59 -16.12 -5.21
C PRO A 172 -14.26 -15.43 -6.39
N THR A 173 -15.56 -15.18 -6.24
CA THR A 173 -16.37 -14.41 -7.20
C THR A 173 -15.79 -13.01 -7.38
N ALA A 174 -15.69 -12.54 -8.63
CA ALA A 174 -15.15 -11.22 -8.94
C ALA A 174 -16.16 -10.09 -8.67
N CYS A 175 -17.32 -10.13 -9.32
CA CYS A 175 -18.36 -9.12 -9.10
C CYS A 175 -18.80 -9.08 -7.64
N ASN A 176 -19.11 -7.87 -7.17
CA ASN A 176 -19.55 -7.57 -5.79
C ASN A 176 -18.48 -7.81 -4.70
N SER A 177 -17.23 -8.10 -5.08
CA SER A 177 -16.10 -8.24 -4.13
C SER A 177 -15.12 -7.06 -4.17
N PHE A 178 -15.36 -6.10 -5.06
CA PHE A 178 -14.56 -4.88 -5.20
C PHE A 178 -15.43 -3.70 -5.64
N GLU A 179 -14.88 -2.51 -5.46
CA GLU A 179 -15.43 -1.24 -5.88
C GLU A 179 -14.44 -0.54 -6.80
N ARG A 180 -14.96 0.17 -7.81
CA ARG A 180 -14.16 1.03 -8.69
C ARG A 180 -14.03 2.41 -8.05
N LEU A 181 -12.81 2.94 -8.01
CA LEU A 181 -12.56 4.29 -7.50
C LEU A 181 -12.80 5.34 -8.59
N GLN A 182 -12.87 6.61 -8.19
CA GLN A 182 -13.38 7.71 -9.01
C GLN A 182 -12.63 7.91 -10.34
N ASP A 183 -11.31 7.68 -10.37
CA ASP A 183 -10.45 7.83 -11.54
C ASP A 183 -10.30 6.53 -12.37
N ASP A 184 -11.01 5.45 -12.01
CA ASP A 184 -11.01 4.22 -12.79
C ASP A 184 -11.73 4.41 -14.12
N THR A 185 -11.00 4.15 -15.20
CA THR A 185 -11.51 4.22 -16.59
C THR A 185 -11.49 2.85 -17.26
N SER A 186 -11.27 1.79 -16.50
CA SER A 186 -10.96 0.48 -17.07
C SER A 186 -12.17 -0.22 -17.68
N ILE A 187 -11.92 -0.94 -18.77
CA ILE A 187 -12.89 -1.84 -19.40
C ILE A 187 -12.98 -3.13 -18.60
N LEU A 188 -11.84 -3.66 -18.14
CA LEU A 188 -11.77 -4.88 -17.34
C LEU A 188 -12.65 -4.78 -16.08
N ALA A 189 -12.50 -3.74 -15.25
CA ALA A 189 -13.26 -3.63 -14.00
C ALA A 189 -14.77 -3.43 -14.22
N ARG A 190 -15.18 -2.83 -15.34
CA ARG A 190 -16.60 -2.71 -15.72
C ARG A 190 -17.25 -4.05 -16.07
N ASN A 191 -16.45 -5.06 -16.40
CA ASN A 191 -16.91 -6.35 -16.93
C ASN A 191 -16.52 -7.52 -16.01
N CYS A 192 -16.69 -7.36 -14.69
CA CYS A 192 -16.33 -8.39 -13.70
C CYS A 192 -16.97 -9.78 -13.95
N LEU A 193 -18.15 -9.83 -14.58
CA LEU A 193 -18.81 -11.10 -14.92
C LEU A 193 -17.99 -11.93 -15.91
N LYS A 194 -17.17 -11.25 -16.70
CA LYS A 194 -16.27 -11.81 -17.71
C LYS A 194 -14.94 -12.25 -17.12
N TRP A 195 -14.70 -11.98 -15.84
CA TRP A 195 -13.42 -12.27 -15.23
C TRP A 195 -13.17 -13.76 -15.06
N GLY A 196 -11.90 -14.12 -15.12
CA GLY A 196 -11.42 -15.44 -14.78
C GLY A 196 -11.43 -16.39 -15.95
N TYR A 197 -10.59 -17.42 -15.86
CA TYR A 197 -10.46 -18.45 -16.89
C TYR A 197 -10.43 -19.84 -16.25
N ASN A 198 -11.33 -20.70 -16.72
CA ASN A 198 -11.30 -22.15 -16.47
C ASN A 198 -11.66 -22.89 -17.76
N GLY A 199 -10.67 -23.52 -18.39
CA GLY A 199 -10.87 -24.37 -19.56
C GLY A 199 -11.63 -23.69 -20.70
N GLY A 200 -11.28 -22.45 -21.05
CA GLY A 200 -11.90 -21.73 -22.18
C GLY A 200 -13.10 -20.85 -21.83
N LYS A 201 -13.54 -20.83 -20.56
CA LYS A 201 -14.76 -20.11 -20.15
C LYS A 201 -14.47 -18.92 -19.23
N GLU A 202 -15.20 -17.84 -19.46
CA GLU A 202 -15.41 -16.71 -18.55
C GLU A 202 -16.29 -17.19 -17.37
N VAL A 203 -15.92 -16.86 -16.14
CA VAL A 203 -16.48 -17.54 -14.95
C VAL A 203 -16.81 -16.63 -13.76
N ASN A 204 -16.65 -15.31 -13.90
CA ASN A 204 -16.81 -14.34 -12.82
C ASN A 204 -15.90 -14.66 -11.61
N ARG A 205 -14.59 -14.86 -11.84
CA ARG A 205 -13.62 -15.22 -10.79
C ARG A 205 -12.32 -14.41 -10.86
N TRP A 206 -11.69 -14.22 -9.70
CA TRP A 206 -10.37 -13.58 -9.60
C TRP A 206 -9.24 -14.46 -10.14
N GLY A 207 -8.62 -14.11 -11.26
CA GLY A 207 -7.46 -14.84 -11.80
C GLY A 207 -7.80 -16.14 -12.53
N LYS A 208 -6.82 -17.01 -12.77
CA LYS A 208 -7.00 -18.30 -13.46
C LYS A 208 -7.09 -19.47 -12.48
N SER A 209 -7.90 -20.50 -12.78
CA SER A 209 -8.00 -21.70 -11.93
C SER A 209 -6.68 -22.47 -11.79
N SER A 210 -5.80 -22.39 -12.80
CA SER A 210 -4.45 -22.97 -12.77
C SER A 210 -3.41 -22.13 -12.02
N ASN A 211 -3.75 -20.91 -11.57
CA ASN A 211 -2.81 -20.01 -10.91
C ASN A 211 -2.79 -20.21 -9.38
N TYR A 212 -2.38 -21.40 -8.94
CA TYR A 212 -2.24 -21.75 -7.51
C TYR A 212 -0.85 -21.40 -6.94
N GLY A 213 0.04 -20.80 -7.73
CA GLY A 213 1.41 -20.44 -7.35
C GLY A 213 1.50 -19.24 -6.40
N SER A 214 2.65 -19.11 -5.72
CA SER A 214 2.92 -18.04 -4.74
C SER A 214 3.00 -16.63 -5.33
N THR A 215 3.05 -16.49 -6.66
CA THR A 215 3.11 -15.20 -7.37
C THR A 215 1.76 -14.71 -7.87
N ARG A 216 0.65 -15.37 -7.53
CA ARG A 216 -0.71 -15.04 -8.02
C ARG A 216 -1.16 -13.58 -7.85
N LEU A 217 -0.71 -12.92 -6.79
CA LEU A 217 -0.98 -11.49 -6.56
C LEU A 217 -0.31 -10.59 -7.62
N TYR A 218 0.73 -11.08 -8.28
CA TYR A 218 1.49 -10.31 -9.26
C TYR A 218 1.30 -10.78 -10.71
N SER A 219 0.98 -12.07 -10.91
CA SER A 219 1.04 -12.71 -12.22
C SER A 219 -0.19 -12.46 -13.10
N THR A 220 -1.39 -12.84 -12.66
CA THR A 220 -2.64 -12.64 -13.40
C THR A 220 -3.77 -12.59 -12.40
N SER A 221 -3.83 -11.46 -11.69
CA SER A 221 -4.77 -11.26 -10.57
C SER A 221 -6.19 -11.03 -11.07
N MET A 222 -6.31 -10.34 -12.22
CA MET A 222 -7.57 -10.05 -12.89
C MET A 222 -7.37 -10.29 -14.37
N LEU A 223 -8.35 -10.91 -15.02
CA LEU A 223 -8.31 -11.10 -16.45
C LEU A 223 -9.68 -11.27 -17.05
N TRP A 224 -9.81 -10.80 -18.28
CA TRP A 224 -10.74 -11.27 -19.28
C TRP A 224 -9.89 -11.90 -20.37
N GLU A 225 -9.94 -13.24 -20.48
CA GLU A 225 -9.01 -14.00 -21.33
C GLU A 225 -9.00 -13.46 -22.76
N GLU A 226 -7.80 -13.36 -23.34
CA GLU A 226 -7.54 -12.83 -24.68
C GLU A 226 -8.05 -11.40 -24.93
N LYS A 227 -8.28 -10.60 -23.87
CA LYS A 227 -8.75 -9.20 -24.02
C LYS A 227 -8.04 -8.21 -23.12
N TYR A 228 -8.24 -8.31 -21.80
CA TYR A 228 -7.79 -7.30 -20.84
C TYR A 228 -7.31 -7.95 -19.54
N TYR A 229 -6.16 -7.52 -19.04
CA TYR A 229 -5.49 -8.17 -17.92
C TYR A 229 -4.96 -7.12 -16.94
N PHE A 230 -4.91 -7.50 -15.66
CA PHE A 230 -4.06 -6.86 -14.67
C PHE A 230 -2.93 -7.83 -14.31
N SER A 231 -1.70 -7.44 -14.67
CA SER A 231 -0.50 -8.18 -14.32
C SER A 231 0.66 -7.21 -14.11
N ILE A 232 1.20 -7.18 -12.90
CA ILE A 232 2.42 -6.42 -12.64
C ILE A 232 3.69 -7.22 -12.97
N GLN A 233 3.57 -8.54 -13.15
CA GLN A 233 4.68 -9.38 -13.61
C GLN A 233 4.87 -9.33 -15.13
N LYS A 234 3.78 -9.22 -15.89
CA LYS A 234 3.79 -9.09 -17.35
C LYS A 234 3.54 -7.66 -17.85
N TYR A 235 3.35 -6.72 -16.93
CA TYR A 235 3.06 -5.30 -17.22
C TYR A 235 1.83 -5.10 -18.12
N ASN A 236 0.77 -5.87 -17.82
CA ASN A 236 -0.56 -5.66 -18.37
C ASN A 236 -1.36 -4.74 -17.44
N CYS A 237 -1.99 -3.74 -18.03
CA CYS A 237 -2.89 -2.82 -17.37
C CYS A 237 -4.11 -2.57 -18.25
N ASP A 238 -5.16 -3.35 -18.00
CA ASP A 238 -6.38 -3.33 -18.79
C ASP A 238 -6.11 -3.63 -20.27
N ASP A 239 -5.02 -4.32 -20.61
CA ASP A 239 -4.61 -4.51 -22.01
C ASP A 239 -4.02 -5.89 -22.25
N TYR A 240 -4.38 -6.47 -23.39
CA TYR A 240 -3.82 -7.73 -23.87
C TYR A 240 -3.99 -7.95 -25.38
N THR A 241 -4.63 -7.02 -26.08
CA THR A 241 -4.91 -7.12 -27.52
C THR A 241 -4.62 -5.83 -28.26
N GLY A 242 -4.58 -5.93 -29.59
CA GLY A 242 -4.41 -4.79 -30.49
C GLY A 242 -2.97 -4.34 -30.65
N VAL A 243 -2.79 -3.26 -31.43
CA VAL A 243 -1.48 -2.70 -31.81
C VAL A 243 -0.66 -2.16 -30.63
N THR A 244 -1.30 -1.90 -29.50
CA THR A 244 -0.65 -1.41 -28.27
C THR A 244 -0.31 -2.54 -27.30
N TYR A 245 -0.59 -3.80 -27.64
CA TYR A 245 -0.30 -4.94 -26.78
C TYR A 245 1.19 -4.98 -26.41
N GLY A 246 1.48 -5.05 -25.12
CA GLY A 246 2.85 -5.11 -24.62
C GLY A 246 3.65 -3.80 -24.74
N SER A 247 3.09 -2.73 -25.31
CA SER A 247 3.75 -1.42 -25.38
C SER A 247 3.92 -0.85 -23.98
N LEU A 248 5.16 -0.59 -23.57
CA LEU A 248 5.51 0.01 -22.28
C LEU A 248 6.13 1.38 -22.51
N ASN A 249 5.78 2.34 -21.67
CA ASN A 249 6.32 3.69 -21.69
C ASN A 249 6.99 4.01 -20.36
N VAL A 250 8.01 4.87 -20.42
CA VAL A 250 8.60 5.45 -19.21
C VAL A 250 7.51 6.19 -18.43
N GLY A 251 7.36 5.86 -17.15
CA GLY A 251 6.36 6.40 -16.24
C GLY A 251 5.02 5.66 -16.24
N ASP A 252 4.84 4.58 -17.03
CA ASP A 252 3.73 3.65 -16.79
C ASP A 252 3.84 3.08 -15.38
N ILE A 253 2.69 2.87 -14.73
CA ILE A 253 2.64 2.58 -13.29
C ILE A 253 1.72 1.41 -12.96
N TRP A 254 2.14 0.60 -11.99
CA TRP A 254 1.35 -0.43 -11.32
C TRP A 254 1.60 -0.35 -9.81
N GLU A 255 0.54 -0.38 -9.02
CA GLU A 255 0.60 -0.28 -7.57
C GLU A 255 -0.37 -1.25 -6.93
N ILE A 256 0.04 -1.81 -5.79
CA ILE A 256 -0.83 -2.59 -4.91
C ILE A 256 -0.67 -2.04 -3.50
N PHE A 257 -1.80 -1.78 -2.84
CA PHE A 257 -1.87 -1.29 -1.48
C PHE A 257 -2.68 -2.24 -0.60
N ILE A 258 -2.45 -2.14 0.71
CA ILE A 258 -3.19 -2.85 1.77
C ILE A 258 -3.73 -1.85 2.79
N ARG A 259 -4.83 -2.20 3.44
CA ARG A 259 -5.40 -1.43 4.56
C ARG A 259 -6.20 -2.33 5.48
#